data_AF-A0A5K1G7Q3-F1
#
_entry.id   AF-A0A5K1G7Q3-F1
#
_cell.length_a   1.000
_cell.length_b   1.000
_cell.length_c   1.000
_cell.angle_alpha   90.00
_cell.angle_beta   90.00
_cell.angle_gamma   90.00
#
_symmetry.space_group_name_H-M   'P 1'
#
loop_
_entity.id
_entity.type
_entity.pdbx_description
1 polymer ?
#
loop_
_entity_poly.entity_id
_entity_poly.type
_entity_poly.pdbx_seq_one_letter_code
_entity_poly.pdbx_strand_id
1 'polypeptide(L)' 'FSVRDPHSILLSMSLPTPPPETIFFDGLPFGAIEAIKAAYGGAVQILDPPKDGYNLTMKLNLSKLPPDEGPRSF' A
#
# COMPACT_ATOMS: atom_id res chain seq x y z
N PHE A 1 -12.28 -19.77 -16.83
CA PHE A 1 -12.53 -19.06 -15.56
C PHE A 1 -11.19 -18.83 -14.90
N SER A 2 -10.71 -17.58 -14.84
CA SER A 2 -9.46 -17.27 -14.14
C SER A 2 -9.76 -17.30 -12.64
N VAL A 3 -9.18 -18.26 -11.93
CA VAL A 3 -9.28 -18.36 -10.48
C VAL A 3 -8.52 -17.15 -9.92
N ARG A 4 -9.24 -16.18 -9.34
CA ARG A 4 -8.59 -15.13 -8.55
C ARG A 4 -7.82 -15.84 -7.45
N ASP A 5 -6.51 -15.62 -7.41
CA ASP A 5 -5.67 -16.11 -6.32
C ASP A 5 -6.27 -15.62 -4.99
N PRO A 6 -6.76 -16.53 -4.12
CA PRO A 6 -7.44 -16.14 -2.89
C PRO A 6 -6.50 -15.46 -1.89
N HIS A 7 -5.18 -15.61 -2.05
CA HIS A 7 -4.17 -14.96 -1.23
C HIS A 7 -3.73 -13.61 -1.81
N SER A 8 -4.30 -13.17 -2.92
CA SER A 8 -3.95 -11.91 -3.57
C SER A 8 -5.12 -10.92 -3.54
N ILE A 9 -4.93 -9.78 -2.88
CA ILE A 9 -5.89 -8.67 -2.89
C ILE A 9 -5.28 -7.46 -3.61
N LEU A 10 -6.08 -6.78 -4.43
CA LEU A 10 -5.73 -5.47 -4.99
C LEU A 10 -6.35 -4.37 -4.12
N LEU A 11 -5.50 -3.48 -3.60
CA LEU A 11 -5.89 -2.32 -2.79
C LEU A 11 -5.60 -1.05 -3.58
N SER A 12 -6.62 -0.23 -3.79
CA SER A 12 -6.50 1.11 -4.37
C SER A 12 -6.97 2.13 -3.34
N MET A 13 -6.17 3.16 -3.09
CA MET A 13 -6.40 4.14 -2.03
C MET A 13 -6.31 5.56 -2.57
N SER A 14 -7.28 6.39 -2.18
CA SER A 14 -7.21 7.83 -2.33
C SER A 14 -6.76 8.45 -1.01
N LEU A 15 -5.97 9.51 -1.10
CA LEU A 15 -5.50 10.26 0.04
C LEU A 15 -6.37 11.51 0.20
N PRO A 16 -6.67 11.94 1.44
CA PRO A 16 -7.28 13.24 1.67
C PRO A 16 -6.35 14.36 1.21
N THR A 17 -6.89 15.57 1.07
CA THR A 17 -6.06 16.73 0.76
C THR A 17 -4.99 16.92 1.85
N PRO A 18 -3.71 16.89 1.47
CA PRO A 18 -2.59 17.02 2.40
C PRO A 18 -2.40 18.48 2.85
N PRO A 19 -1.66 18.72 3.94
CA PRO A 19 -1.17 20.06 4.28
C PRO A 19 -0.34 20.69 3.15
N PRO A 20 -0.37 22.03 2.98
CA PRO A 20 0.35 22.73 1.90
C PRO A 20 1.86 22.48 1.86
N GLU A 21 2.47 22.21 3.01
CA GLU A 21 3.90 21.95 3.17
C GLU A 21 4.30 20.51 2.82
N THR A 22 3.34 19.65 2.46
CA THR A 22 3.63 18.25 2.15
C THR A 22 4.44 18.15 0.86
N ILE A 23 5.62 17.54 0.98
CA ILE A 23 6.47 17.25 -0.16
C ILE A 23 5.95 15.97 -0.82
N PHE A 24 5.55 16.08 -2.08
CA PHE A 24 5.12 14.95 -2.89
C PHE A 24 6.25 14.43 -3.77
N PHE A 25 6.35 13.10 -3.84
CA PHE A 25 7.12 12.40 -4.85
C PHE A 25 6.20 11.40 -5.53
N ASP A 26 5.98 11.59 -6.83
CA ASP A 26 5.14 10.73 -7.66
C ASP A 26 3.70 10.53 -7.11
N GLY A 27 3.07 11.63 -6.69
CA GLY A 27 1.69 11.64 -6.20
C GLY A 27 1.49 11.13 -4.77
N LEU A 28 2.57 10.74 -4.07
CA LEU A 28 2.54 10.31 -2.67
C LEU A 28 3.41 11.20 -1.77
N PRO A 29 3.08 11.30 -0.46
CA PRO A 29 3.94 11.99 0.49
C PRO A 29 5.35 11.39 0.50
N PHE A 30 6.36 12.25 0.65
CA PHE A 30 7.76 11.84 0.71
C PHE A 30 7.96 10.74 1.78
N GLY A 31 8.66 9.66 1.41
CA GLY A 31 8.92 8.52 2.27
C GLY A 31 7.79 7.49 2.36
N ALA A 32 6.63 7.70 1.70
CA ALA A 32 5.50 6.78 1.78
C ALA A 32 5.83 5.39 1.21
N ILE A 33 6.53 5.34 0.08
CA ILE A 33 6.91 4.07 -0.57
C ILE A 33 7.88 3.28 0.31
N GLU A 34 8.85 3.96 0.90
CA GLU A 34 9.84 3.40 1.83
C GLU A 34 9.15 2.87 3.09
N ALA A 35 8.22 3.64 3.66
CA ALA A 35 7.45 3.22 4.83
C ALA A 35 6.61 1.97 4.54
N ILE A 36 5.96 1.89 3.37
CA ILE A 36 5.20 0.71 2.95
C ILE A 36 6.12 -0.51 2.80
N LYS A 37 7.26 -0.34 2.13
CA LYS A 37 8.25 -1.41 1.96
C LYS A 37 8.82 -1.88 3.29
N ALA A 38 9.06 -0.97 4.24
CA ALA A 38 9.55 -1.30 5.57
C ALA A 38 8.50 -2.08 6.39
N ALA A 39 7.23 -1.70 6.31
CA ALA A 39 6.16 -2.34 7.07
C ALA A 39 5.70 -3.68 6.46
N TYR A 40 5.62 -3.78 5.13
CA TYR A 40 4.95 -4.88 4.44
C TYR A 40 5.75 -5.47 3.27
N GLY A 41 7.04 -5.15 3.12
CA GLY A 41 7.80 -5.34 1.89
C GLY A 41 7.64 -6.69 1.19
N GLY A 42 7.77 -7.81 1.91
CA GLY A 42 7.63 -9.16 1.32
C GLY A 42 6.20 -9.50 0.87
N ALA A 43 5.20 -8.80 1.39
CA ALA A 43 3.78 -9.00 1.14
C ALA A 43 3.19 -8.03 0.11
N VAL A 44 3.85 -6.91 -0.19
CA VAL A 44 3.28 -5.83 -1.03
C VAL A 44 4.05 -5.66 -2.33
N GLN A 45 3.31 -5.55 -3.43
CA GLN A 45 3.78 -5.06 -4.72
C GLN A 45 3.03 -3.78 -5.07
N ILE A 46 3.72 -2.66 -5.15
CA ILE A 46 3.14 -1.38 -5.60
C ILE A 46 3.00 -1.40 -7.12
N LEU A 47 1.85 -0.96 -7.62
CA LEU A 47 1.58 -0.80 -9.04
C LEU A 47 1.79 0.66 -9.44
N ASP A 48 2.58 0.84 -10.49
CA ASP A 48 2.90 2.12 -11.11
C ASP A 48 2.66 1.98 -12.63
N PRO A 49 1.75 2.78 -13.24
CA PRO A 49 0.93 3.82 -12.61
C PRO A 49 -0.16 3.23 -11.69
N PRO A 50 -0.65 4.01 -10.70
CA PRO A 50 -1.83 3.63 -9.93
C PRO A 50 -3.06 3.57 -10.82
N LYS A 51 -4.10 2.85 -10.37
CA LYS A 51 -5.40 2.83 -11.03
C LYS A 51 -6.01 4.24 -11.05
N ASP A 52 -6.64 4.59 -12.18
CA ASP A 52 -7.31 5.89 -12.36
C ASP A 52 -8.19 6.30 -11.18
N GLY A 53 -8.00 7.52 -10.71
CA GLY A 53 -8.73 8.11 -9.58
C GLY A 53 -8.17 7.76 -8.19
N TYR A 54 -7.07 7.01 -8.11
CA TYR A 54 -6.40 6.66 -6.85
C TYR A 54 -4.98 7.18 -6.81
N ASN A 55 -4.48 7.47 -5.61
CA ASN A 55 -3.10 7.92 -5.40
C ASN A 55 -2.12 6.74 -5.29
N LEU A 56 -2.61 5.58 -4.82
CA LEU A 56 -1.80 4.39 -4.61
C LEU A 56 -2.60 3.15 -5.00
N THR A 57 -2.01 2.27 -5.79
CA THR A 57 -2.53 0.92 -6.00
C THR A 57 -1.45 -0.10 -5.68
N MET A 58 -1.81 -1.15 -4.95
CA MET A 58 -0.90 -2.23 -4.59
C MET A 58 -1.59 -3.59 -4.62
N LYS A 59 -0.81 -4.62 -4.90
CA LYS A 59 -1.18 -6.02 -4.75
C LYS A 59 -0.61 -6.54 -3.43
N LEU A 60 -1.49 -7.01 -2.56
CA LEU A 60 -1.14 -7.59 -1.26
C LEU A 60 -1.21 -9.12 -1.35
N ASN A 61 -0.15 -9.78 -0.89
CA ASN A 61 -0.10 -11.22 -0.70
C ASN A 61 -0.35 -11.56 0.77
N LEU A 62 -1.55 -12.03 1.06
CA LEU A 62 -2.02 -12.38 2.40
C LEU A 62 -1.19 -13.49 3.05
N SER A 63 -0.61 -14.40 2.26
CA SER A 63 0.23 -15.50 2.79
C SER A 63 1.59 -15.03 3.32
N LYS A 64 2.00 -13.81 2.99
CA LYS A 64 3.28 -13.22 3.38
C LYS A 64 3.12 -12.07 4.37
N LEU A 65 1.89 -11.78 4.80
CA LEU A 65 1.65 -10.80 5.84
C LEU A 65 2.39 -11.22 7.11
N PRO A 66 2.99 -10.27 7.85
CA PRO A 66 3.52 -10.57 9.16
C PRO A 66 2.39 -11.14 10.04
N PRO A 67 2.68 -12.13 10.91
CA PRO A 67 1.71 -12.58 11.89
C PRO A 67 1.24 -11.40 12.75
N ASP A 68 -0.02 -11.44 13.19
CA ASP A 68 -0.63 -10.39 14.02
C ASP A 68 0.30 -10.04 15.20
N GLU A 69 0.71 -8.77 15.29
CA GLU A 69 1.59 -8.28 16.35
C GLU A 69 0.85 -8.13 17.70
N GLY A 70 -0.45 -8.48 17.76
CA GLY A 70 -1.26 -8.30 18.95
C GLY A 70 -1.54 -6.81 19.24
N PRO A 71 -2.22 -6.48 20.34
CA PRO A 71 -2.52 -5.09 20.67
C PRO A 71 -1.18 -4.36 20.89
N ARG A 72 -0.90 -3.37 20.04
CA ARG A 72 0.17 -2.39 20.31
C ARG A 72 -0.23 -1.63 21.58
N SER A 73 0.26 -2.08 22.72
CA SER A 73 0.15 -1.36 23.98
C SER A 73 0.90 -0.04 23.83
N PHE A 74 0.14 1.06 23.80
CA PHE A 74 0.65 2.41 23.95
C PHE A 74 1.00 2.69 25.41
#